data_AF-A0A6A3FZ59-F1
#
_entry.id   AF-A0A6A3FZ59-F1
#
_cell.length_a   1.000
_cell.length_b   1.000
_cell.length_c   1.000
_cell.angle_alpha   90.00
_cell.angle_beta   90.00
_cell.angle_gamma   90.00
#
_symmetry.space_group_name_H-M   'P 1'
#
loop_
_entity.id
_entity.type
_entity.pdbx_description
1 polymer ?
#
loop_
_entity_poly.entity_id
_entity_poly.type
_entity_poly.pdbx_seq_one_letter_code
_entity_poly.pdbx_strand_id
1 'polypeptide(L)'
;MAAETSVRAVRTAAFLAAGVQPPASSPPVAPHDDYQLDVEAQRALSELVRRSNLSLADTIRVWRGQTATDPRPNKALCPDPLEWLLVGY
;
A
#
# COMPACT_ATOMS: atom_id res chain seq x y z
N MET A 1 -12.21 9.77 9.41
CA MET A 1 -10.72 9.82 9.39
C MET A 1 -10.09 8.51 9.90
N ALA A 2 -10.48 7.33 9.39
CA ALA A 2 -10.05 6.03 9.95
C ALA A 2 -9.46 5.04 8.91
N ALA A 3 -9.30 5.43 7.65
CA ALA A 3 -8.92 4.50 6.57
C ALA A 3 -7.39 4.36 6.37
N GLU A 4 -6.62 5.40 6.68
CA GLU A 4 -5.18 5.48 6.38
C GLU A 4 -4.32 4.63 7.31
N THR A 5 -4.80 4.38 8.53
CA THR A 5 -4.22 3.46 9.51
C THR A 5 -4.29 1.98 9.09
N SER A 6 -5.04 1.63 8.04
CA SER A 6 -5.26 0.24 7.60
C SER A 6 -4.25 -0.27 6.57
N VAL A 7 -3.91 0.52 5.53
CA VAL A 7 -3.09 0.01 4.40
C VAL A 7 -1.62 -0.16 4.79
N ARG A 8 -1.04 0.80 5.50
CA ARG A 8 0.34 0.71 5.98
C ARG A 8 0.53 -0.49 6.89
N ALA A 9 -0.41 -0.71 7.83
CA ALA A 9 -0.38 -1.84 8.74
C ALA A 9 -0.44 -3.19 8.00
N VAL A 10 -1.30 -3.32 6.98
CA VAL A 10 -1.39 -4.53 6.14
C VAL A 10 -0.08 -4.79 5.40
N ARG A 11 0.53 -3.75 4.81
CA ARG A 11 1.84 -3.89 4.14
C ARG A 11 2.92 -4.31 5.11
N THR A 12 3.00 -3.67 6.28
CA THR A 12 3.96 -4.05 7.33
C THR A 12 3.77 -5.49 7.77
N ALA A 13 2.53 -5.93 7.99
CA ALA A 13 2.23 -7.32 8.35
C ALA A 13 2.67 -8.30 7.24
N ALA A 14 2.45 -7.97 5.97
CA ALA A 14 2.88 -8.79 4.84
C ALA A 14 4.42 -8.93 4.77
N PHE A 15 5.16 -7.84 4.98
CA PHE A 15 6.63 -7.88 5.04
C PHE A 15 7.11 -8.78 6.18
N LEU A 16 6.58 -8.59 7.38
CA LEU A 16 6.96 -9.37 8.55
C LEU A 16 6.63 -10.86 8.38
N ALA A 17 5.47 -11.20 7.81
CA ALA A 17 5.07 -12.58 7.54
C ALA A 17 6.02 -13.30 6.55
N ALA A 18 6.61 -12.56 5.62
CA ALA A 18 7.61 -13.07 4.67
C ALA A 18 9.06 -13.04 5.23
N GLY A 19 9.25 -12.60 6.48
CA GLY A 19 10.57 -12.39 7.08
C GLY A 19 11.40 -11.30 6.39
N VAL A 20 10.73 -10.36 5.71
CA VAL A 20 11.34 -9.21 5.04
C VAL A 20 11.23 -8.00 5.95
N GLN A 21 12.31 -7.23 6.08
CA GLN A 21 12.25 -5.99 6.83
C GLN A 21 11.39 -4.97 6.05
N PRO A 22 10.36 -4.38 6.67
CA PRO A 22 9.59 -3.32 6.02
C PRO A 22 10.52 -2.13 5.75
N PRO A 23 10.33 -1.43 4.61
CA PRO A 23 11.17 -0.28 4.28
C PRO A 23 11.03 0.81 5.35
N ALA A 24 12.16 1.45 5.67
CA ALA A 24 12.19 2.61 6.54
C ALA A 24 11.45 3.81 5.91
N SER A 25 11.35 4.90 6.65
CA SER A 25 10.65 6.12 6.21
C SER A 25 11.11 6.57 4.82
N SER A 26 10.19 7.18 4.08
CA SER A 26 10.39 7.69 2.73
C SER A 26 11.70 8.47 2.58
N PRO A 27 12.38 8.35 1.43
CA PRO A 27 13.65 9.02 1.20
C PRO A 27 13.52 10.54 1.43
N PRO A 28 14.57 11.18 1.95
CA PRO A 28 14.56 12.63 2.11
C PRO A 28 14.32 13.29 0.76
N VAL A 29 13.33 14.19 0.70
CA VAL A 29 13.02 14.95 -0.52
C VAL A 29 14.24 15.81 -0.87
N ALA A 30 14.96 15.46 -1.94
CA ALA A 30 16.03 16.31 -2.44
C ALA A 30 15.42 17.58 -3.05
N PRO A 31 15.95 18.78 -2.77
CA PRO A 31 15.32 20.06 -3.14
C PRO A 31 15.26 20.36 -4.65
N HIS A 32 15.80 19.49 -5.50
CA HIS A 32 15.90 19.71 -6.95
C HIS A 32 15.49 18.50 -7.80
N ASP A 33 14.94 17.45 -7.18
CA ASP A 33 14.61 16.22 -7.87
C ASP A 33 13.23 15.74 -7.37
N ASP A 34 12.17 16.27 -7.98
CA ASP A 34 10.78 16.07 -7.56
C ASP A 34 10.30 14.61 -7.73
N TYR A 35 11.07 13.76 -8.41
CA TYR A 35 10.68 12.40 -8.79
C TYR A 35 11.74 11.35 -8.41
N GLN A 36 12.05 11.24 -7.12
CA GLN A 36 12.94 10.19 -6.63
C GLN A 36 12.17 8.89 -6.35
N LEU A 37 12.69 7.78 -6.87
CA LEU A 37 12.20 6.45 -6.54
C LEU A 37 12.66 6.07 -5.13
N ASP A 38 11.73 5.53 -4.34
CA ASP A 38 12.06 4.88 -3.08
C ASP A 38 12.68 3.50 -3.35
N VAL A 39 14.00 3.50 -3.53
CA VAL A 39 14.79 2.31 -3.85
C VAL A 39 14.70 1.27 -2.72
N GLU A 40 14.55 1.71 -1.48
CA GLU A 40 14.41 0.81 -0.33
C GLU A 40 13.05 0.10 -0.38
N ALA A 41 11.97 0.84 -0.61
CA ALA A 41 10.64 0.26 -0.79
C ALA A 41 10.57 -0.67 -1.99
N GLN A 42 11.20 -0.30 -3.12
CA GLN A 42 11.29 -1.16 -4.29
C GLN A 42 12.02 -2.47 -3.98
N ARG A 43 13.15 -2.41 -3.27
CA ARG A 43 13.94 -3.59 -2.89
C ARG A 43 13.17 -4.49 -1.93
N ALA A 44 12.56 -3.93 -0.89
CA ALA A 44 11.76 -4.68 0.06
C ALA A 44 10.56 -5.35 -0.62
N LEU A 45 9.85 -4.63 -1.50
CA LEU A 45 8.73 -5.18 -2.27
C LEU A 45 9.18 -6.32 -3.19
N SER A 46 10.31 -6.16 -3.87
CA SER A 46 10.87 -7.21 -4.73
C SER A 46 11.22 -8.47 -3.95
N GLU A 47 11.76 -8.30 -2.74
CA GLU A 47 12.09 -9.42 -1.85
C GLU A 47 10.83 -10.12 -1.32
N LEU A 48 9.80 -9.35 -0.94
CA LEU A 48 8.50 -9.89 -0.54
C LEU A 48 7.89 -10.77 -1.64
N VAL A 49 7.82 -10.24 -2.87
CA VAL A 49 7.27 -10.99 -4.01
C VAL A 49 8.03 -12.29 -4.25
N ARG A 50 9.37 -12.24 -4.17
CA ARG A 50 10.22 -13.41 -4.40
C ARG A 50 10.07 -14.47 -3.30
N ARG A 51 10.05 -14.07 -2.02
CA ARG A 51 9.95 -15.00 -0.88
C ARG A 51 8.56 -15.61 -0.73
N SER A 52 7.52 -14.84 -1.01
CA SER A 52 6.14 -15.29 -0.88
C SER A 52 5.58 -15.87 -2.18
N ASN A 53 6.38 -15.92 -3.26
CA ASN A 53 5.99 -16.39 -4.59
C ASN A 53 4.66 -15.78 -5.06
N LEU A 54 4.50 -14.46 -4.85
CA LEU A 54 3.24 -13.77 -5.13
C LEU A 54 3.03 -13.60 -6.63
N SER A 55 1.79 -13.81 -7.07
CA SER A 55 1.37 -13.36 -8.40
C SER A 55 1.36 -11.83 -8.47
N LEU A 56 1.42 -11.28 -9.68
CA LEU A 56 1.26 -9.83 -9.87
C LEU A 56 -0.08 -9.33 -9.30
N ALA A 57 -1.15 -10.11 -9.49
CA ALA A 57 -2.46 -9.77 -8.95
C ALA A 57 -2.40 -9.66 -7.43
N ASP A 58 -1.92 -10.69 -6.73
CA ASP A 58 -1.87 -10.72 -5.26
C ASP A 58 -0.94 -9.64 -4.68
N THR A 59 0.17 -9.37 -5.38
CA THR A 59 1.07 -8.25 -5.03
C THR A 59 0.32 -6.93 -5.04
N ILE A 60 -0.48 -6.67 -6.08
CA ILE A 60 -1.29 -5.44 -6.18
C ILE A 60 -2.38 -5.41 -5.09
N ARG A 61 -2.98 -6.56 -4.73
CA ARG A 61 -3.98 -6.62 -3.65
C ARG A 61 -3.38 -6.18 -2.32
N VAL A 62 -2.23 -6.74 -1.96
CA VAL A 62 -1.49 -6.37 -0.73
C VAL A 62 -1.09 -4.89 -0.78
N TRP A 63 -0.55 -4.44 -1.91
CA TRP A 63 -0.12 -3.05 -2.05
C TRP A 63 -1.29 -2.06 -1.90
N ARG A 64 -2.47 -2.39 -2.44
CA ARG A 64 -3.67 -1.55 -2.31
C ARG A 64 -4.42 -1.73 -0.97
N GLY A 65 -3.97 -2.65 -0.12
CA GLY A 65 -4.66 -3.00 1.11
C GLY A 65 -6.06 -3.59 0.87
N GLN A 66 -6.24 -4.27 -0.27
CA GLN A 66 -7.44 -5.04 -0.57
C GLN A 66 -7.48 -6.28 0.33
N THR A 67 -8.65 -6.58 0.86
CA THR A 67 -8.89 -7.76 1.69
C THR A 67 -9.87 -8.69 0.99
N ALA A 68 -10.02 -9.92 1.47
CA ALA A 68 -11.09 -10.81 0.99
C ALA A 68 -12.48 -10.19 1.23
N THR A 69 -12.61 -9.38 2.29
CA THR A 69 -13.84 -8.68 2.68
C THR A 69 -14.07 -7.38 1.90
N ASP A 70 -13.02 -6.75 1.38
CA ASP A 70 -13.11 -5.55 0.53
C ASP A 70 -12.14 -5.69 -0.65
N PRO A 71 -12.61 -6.27 -1.77
CA PRO A 71 -11.79 -6.48 -2.96
C PRO A 71 -11.61 -5.21 -3.80
N ARG A 72 -12.16 -4.05 -3.39
CA ARG A 72 -12.19 -2.88 -4.27
C ARG A 72 -10.79 -2.27 -4.44
N PRO A 73 -10.34 -2.03 -5.68
CA PRO A 73 -9.00 -1.51 -5.99
C PRO A 73 -8.77 -0.06 -5.59
N ASN A 74 -9.82 0.69 -5.33
CA ASN A 74 -9.72 2.04 -4.82
C ASN A 74 -10.67 2.22 -3.63
N LYS A 75 -10.12 2.32 -2.42
CA LYS A 75 -10.92 2.60 -1.22
C LYS A 75 -11.53 4.01 -1.23
N ALA A 76 -11.03 4.92 -2.07
CA ALA A 76 -11.68 6.21 -2.30
C ALA A 76 -12.99 6.08 -3.11
N LEU A 77 -13.23 4.95 -3.79
CA LEU A 77 -14.50 4.63 -4.44
C LEU A 77 -15.44 3.85 -3.50
N CYS A 78 -15.25 3.97 -2.18
CA CYS A 78 -16.16 3.37 -1.23
C CYS A 78 -17.47 4.18 -1.20
N PRO A 79 -18.66 3.54 -1.30
CA PRO A 79 -19.94 4.23 -1.26
C PRO A 79 -20.12 5.05 0.00
N ASP A 80 -19.74 4.52 1.16
CA ASP A 80 -19.98 5.25 2.42
C ASP A 80 -19.25 6.60 2.45
N PRO A 81 -17.93 6.72 2.14
CA PRO A 81 -17.28 8.02 1.95
C PRO A 81 -17.84 8.85 0.78
N LEU A 82 -18.30 8.22 -0.31
CA LEU A 82 -18.90 8.90 -1.45
C LEU A 82 -20.25 9.54 -1.10
N GLU A 83 -21.07 8.92 -0.24
CA GLU A 83 -22.30 9.52 0.28
C GLU A 83 -22.00 10.85 0.98
N TRP A 84 -20.95 10.90 1.81
CA TRP A 84 -20.51 12.14 2.45
C TRP A 84 -19.96 13.16 1.46
N LEU A 85 -19.24 12.72 0.41
CA LEU A 85 -18.67 13.60 -0.60
C LEU A 85 -19.74 14.26 -1.48
N LEU A 86 -20.88 13.59 -1.66
CA LEU A 86 -22.00 14.04 -2.50
C LEU A 86 -23.05 14.84 -1.73
N VAL A 87 -22.89 15.06 -0.42
CA VAL A 87 -23.77 16.00 0.31
C VAL A 87 -23.50 17.41 -0.18
N GLY A 88 -24.43 17.95 -0.96
CA GLY A 88 -24.40 19.33 -1.46
C GLY A 88 -24.11 19.48 -2.95
N TYR A 89 -24.06 18.39 -3.71
CA TYR A 89 -24.12 18.38 -5.18
C TYR A 89 -25.48 17.91 -5.69
#